data_AF-A0A9E1YRW9-F1
#
_entry.id   AF-A0A9E1YRW9-F1
#
_cell.length_a   1.000
_cell.length_b   1.000
_cell.length_c   1.000
_cell.angle_alpha   90.00
_cell.angle_beta   90.00
_cell.angle_gamma   90.00
#
_symmetry.space_group_name_H-M   'P 1'
#
loop_
_entity.id
_entity.type
_entity.pdbx_description
1 polymer ?
#
loop_
_entity_poly.entity_id
_entity_poly.type
_entity_poly.pdbx_seq_one_letter_code
_entity_poly.pdbx_strand_id
1 'polypeptide(L)'
;MNINRPLLERNVPRYTSYPTAPHFHEGVAGPELAVWLGELEPNATLSIYLHIPFCKAMCWFCGCHTSVANRYDLVASYVRDLMAELNLVADALGGSGRVR
;
A
#
# COMPACT_ATOMS: atom_id res chain seq x y z
N MET A 1 -20.53 -11.90 -17.23
CA MET A 1 -20.87 -11.23 -15.95
C MET A 1 -22.09 -10.35 -16.19
N ASN A 2 -23.30 -10.79 -15.83
CA ASN A 2 -24.52 -9.96 -15.94
C ASN A 2 -24.52 -8.95 -14.79
N ILE A 3 -24.06 -7.73 -15.06
CA ILE A 3 -24.05 -6.65 -14.06
C ILE A 3 -25.48 -6.15 -13.89
N ASN A 4 -26.04 -6.35 -12.69
CA ASN A 4 -27.41 -5.99 -12.37
C ASN A 4 -27.52 -4.47 -12.18
N ARG A 5 -27.91 -3.77 -13.25
CA ARG A 5 -27.95 -2.29 -13.34
C ARG A 5 -28.63 -1.58 -12.16
N PRO A 6 -29.75 -2.08 -11.59
CA PRO A 6 -30.40 -1.46 -10.43
C PRO A 6 -29.54 -1.43 -9.15
N LEU A 7 -28.52 -2.29 -9.03
CA LEU A 7 -27.61 -2.26 -7.88
C LEU A 7 -26.53 -1.18 -8.01
N LEU A 8 -26.17 -0.79 -9.24
CA LEU A 8 -25.17 0.27 -9.48
C LEU A 8 -25.71 1.67 -9.15
N GLU A 9 -27.03 1.86 -9.22
CA GLU A 9 -27.70 3.14 -9.01
C GLU A 9 -28.03 3.40 -7.52
N ARG A 10 -27.78 2.43 -6.63
CA ARG A 10 -28.05 2.57 -5.19
C ARG A 10 -26.86 3.18 -4.46
N ASN A 11 -27.14 4.05 -3.49
CA ASN A 11 -26.16 4.51 -2.51
C ASN A 11 -25.77 3.35 -1.59
N VAL A 12 -24.74 2.60 -1.99
CA VAL A 12 -24.12 1.55 -1.18
C VAL A 12 -22.91 2.09 -0.43
N PRO A 13 -22.56 1.53 0.75
CA PRO A 13 -21.30 1.87 1.39
C PRO A 13 -20.12 1.62 0.44
N ARG A 14 -19.23 2.61 0.32
CA ARG A 14 -17.99 2.45 -0.43
C ARG A 14 -16.97 1.78 0.47
N TYR A 15 -16.74 0.49 0.26
CA TYR A 15 -15.68 -0.25 0.93
C TYR A 15 -14.40 -0.18 0.10
N THR A 16 -13.31 0.27 0.72
CA THR A 16 -11.97 0.31 0.10
C THR A 16 -11.31 -1.06 0.09
N SER A 17 -11.71 -1.95 1.00
CA SER A 17 -11.26 -3.34 1.10
C SER A 17 -12.31 -4.17 1.85
N TYR A 18 -12.22 -5.49 1.76
CA TYR A 18 -12.97 -6.42 2.61
C TYR A 18 -12.07 -7.59 3.03
N PRO A 19 -11.92 -7.87 4.35
CA PRO A 19 -12.39 -7.08 5.48
C PRO A 19 -11.81 -5.64 5.49
N THR A 20 -12.47 -4.74 6.21
CA THR A 20 -12.07 -3.33 6.31
C THR A 20 -10.93 -3.15 7.32
N ALA A 21 -10.22 -2.01 7.26
CA ALA A 21 -9.09 -1.71 8.14
C ALA A 21 -9.34 -1.84 9.66
N PRO A 22 -10.55 -1.59 10.21
CA PRO A 22 -10.84 -1.86 11.63
C PRO A 22 -10.69 -3.33 12.05
N HIS A 23 -10.59 -4.26 11.10
CA HIS A 23 -10.30 -5.67 11.36
C HIS A 23 -8.79 -5.98 11.40
N PHE A 24 -7.92 -4.99 11.15
CA PHE A 24 -6.47 -5.19 11.28
C PHE A 24 -6.12 -5.41 12.76
N HIS A 25 -5.18 -6.32 13.01
CA HIS A 25 -4.68 -6.67 14.33
C HIS A 25 -3.20 -7.05 14.24
N GLU A 26 -2.51 -7.10 15.38
CA GLU A 26 -1.06 -7.35 15.48
C GLU A 26 -0.65 -8.81 15.19
N GLY A 27 -1.58 -9.67 14.78
CA GLY A 27 -1.33 -11.09 14.53
C GLY A 27 -0.77 -11.40 13.14
N VAL A 28 -0.57 -10.36 12.31
CA VAL A 28 0.13 -10.45 11.03
C VAL A 28 1.36 -9.55 11.14
N ALA A 29 2.56 -10.13 11.10
CA ALA A 29 3.82 -9.42 11.26
C ALA A 29 4.78 -9.75 10.11
N GLY A 30 6.04 -9.30 10.25
CA GLY A 30 7.08 -9.47 9.25
C GLY A 30 7.31 -10.93 8.80
N PRO A 31 7.37 -11.92 9.72
CA PRO A 31 7.56 -13.33 9.33
C PRO A 31 6.43 -13.88 8.47
N GLU A 32 5.17 -13.57 8.80
CA GLU A 32 4.01 -14.01 8.01
C GLU A 32 4.04 -13.39 6.61
N LEU A 33 4.37 -12.10 6.51
CA LEU A 33 4.54 -11.42 5.22
C LEU A 33 5.62 -12.08 4.36
N ALA A 34 6.77 -12.41 4.95
CA ALA A 34 7.87 -13.04 4.21
C ALA A 34 7.47 -14.42 3.65
N VAL A 35 6.71 -15.20 4.41
CA VAL A 35 6.15 -16.49 3.94
C VAL A 35 5.22 -16.26 2.74
N TRP A 36 4.27 -15.33 2.85
CA TRP A 36 3.31 -15.06 1.76
C TRP A 36 4.00 -14.54 0.50
N LEU A 37 5.04 -13.71 0.63
CA LEU A 37 5.84 -13.24 -0.50
C LEU A 37 6.60 -14.41 -1.17
N GLY A 38 7.12 -15.35 -0.39
CA GLY A 38 7.81 -16.55 -0.90
C GLY A 38 6.90 -17.58 -1.55
N GLU A 39 5.59 -17.53 -1.30
CA GLU A 39 4.58 -18.41 -1.90
C GLU A 39 4.05 -17.91 -3.25
N LEU A 40 4.45 -16.71 -3.70
CA LEU A 40 4.04 -16.18 -5.00
C LEU A 40 4.56 -17.04 -6.16
N GLU A 41 3.75 -17.21 -7.20
CA GLU A 41 4.18 -17.95 -8.39
C GLU A 41 5.39 -17.29 -9.06
N PRO A 42 6.31 -18.09 -9.63
CA PRO A 42 7.37 -17.57 -10.48
C PRO A 42 6.79 -16.70 -11.60
N ASN A 43 7.24 -15.45 -11.70
CA ASN A 43 6.74 -14.43 -12.63
C ASN A 43 5.34 -13.86 -12.33
N ALA A 44 4.86 -13.96 -11.09
CA ALA A 44 3.65 -13.25 -10.65
C ALA A 44 3.69 -11.78 -11.09
N THR A 45 2.57 -11.27 -11.62
CA THR A 45 2.49 -9.85 -11.97
C THR A 45 2.29 -9.04 -10.70
N LEU A 46 3.25 -8.16 -10.40
CA LEU A 46 3.24 -7.34 -9.19
C LEU A 46 2.72 -5.94 -9.51
N SER A 47 1.92 -5.40 -8.60
CA SER A 47 1.56 -3.98 -8.55
C SER A 47 2.24 -3.37 -7.33
N ILE A 48 2.88 -2.20 -7.51
CA ILE A 48 3.58 -1.52 -6.42
C ILE A 48 2.81 -0.25 -6.05
N TYR A 49 2.52 -0.12 -4.75
CA TYR A 49 2.02 1.11 -4.15
C TYR A 49 3.12 1.72 -3.28
N LEU A 50 3.55 2.94 -3.60
CA LEU A 50 4.49 3.71 -2.79
C LEU A 50 3.74 4.90 -2.17
N HIS A 51 3.77 5.00 -0.85
CA HIS A 51 3.15 6.12 -0.15
C HIS A 51 4.16 7.26 -0.02
N ILE A 52 3.80 8.49 -0.42
CA ILE A 52 4.64 9.68 -0.23
C ILE A 52 3.86 10.68 0.65
N PRO A 53 4.09 10.70 1.97
CA PRO A 53 3.23 11.40 2.94
C PRO A 53 3.60 12.89 3.09
N PHE A 54 4.03 13.55 2.01
CA PHE A 54 4.54 14.92 2.08
C PHE A 54 3.77 15.89 1.19
N CYS A 55 3.22 16.92 1.81
CA CYS A 55 2.62 18.06 1.12
C CYS A 55 3.45 19.33 1.37
N LYS A 56 3.42 20.27 0.42
CA LYS A 56 4.03 21.59 0.58
C LYS A 56 3.22 22.49 1.55
N ALA A 57 1.92 22.29 1.60
CA ALA A 57 0.99 23.01 2.46
C ALA A 57 -0.20 22.13 2.82
N MET A 58 -0.93 22.48 3.87
CA MET A 58 -2.11 21.73 4.32
C MET A 58 -3.38 22.29 3.68
N CYS A 59 -4.15 21.42 3.01
CA CYS A 59 -5.49 21.75 2.53
C CYS A 59 -6.50 21.56 3.66
N TRP A 60 -7.41 22.52 3.85
CA TRP A 60 -8.44 22.47 4.91
C TRP A 60 -9.37 21.26 4.85
N PHE A 61 -9.55 20.68 3.67
CA PHE A 61 -10.39 19.51 3.43
C PHE A 61 -9.60 18.18 3.41
N CYS A 62 -8.30 18.19 3.70
CA CYS A 62 -7.46 17.02 3.54
C CYS A 62 -7.79 15.94 4.60
N GLY A 63 -8.20 14.76 4.14
CA GLY A 63 -8.35 13.54 4.95
C GLY A 63 -7.33 12.45 4.62
N CYS A 64 -6.26 12.79 3.91
CA CYS A 64 -5.22 11.83 3.52
C CYS A 64 -4.25 11.57 4.68
N HIS A 65 -3.65 10.38 4.70
CA HIS A 65 -2.47 10.15 5.53
C HIS A 65 -1.29 10.94 4.92
N THR A 66 -1.00 12.11 5.47
CA THR A 66 0.04 13.01 4.94
C THR A 66 0.49 14.00 6.01
N SER A 67 1.59 14.68 5.77
CA SER A 67 2.16 15.71 6.63
C SER A 67 2.77 16.83 5.80
N VAL A 68 2.85 18.05 6.35
CA VAL A 68 3.54 19.16 5.68
C VAL A 68 5.04 19.06 5.93
N ALA A 69 5.81 18.78 4.87
CA ALA A 69 7.26 18.74 4.95
C ALA A 69 7.82 20.15 4.80
N ASN A 70 8.10 20.81 5.94
CA ASN A 70 8.73 22.14 5.95
C ASN A 70 10.26 22.08 5.71
N ARG A 71 10.83 20.87 5.62
CA ARG A 71 12.26 20.66 5.40
C ARG A 71 12.50 19.45 4.49
N TYR A 72 13.42 19.60 3.53
CA TYR A 72 13.73 18.57 2.53
C TYR A 72 14.62 17.43 3.06
N ASP A 73 15.33 17.65 4.15
CA ASP A 73 16.12 16.62 4.85
C ASP A 73 15.25 15.46 5.37
N LEU A 74 14.06 15.77 5.88
CA LEU A 74 13.05 14.78 6.29
C LEU A 74 12.59 13.93 5.11
N VAL A 75 12.31 14.56 3.97
CA VAL A 75 11.92 13.87 2.74
C VAL A 75 13.05 12.95 2.26
N ALA A 76 14.29 13.45 2.28
CA ALA A 76 15.44 12.65 1.90
C ALA A 76 15.67 11.45 2.83
N SER A 77 15.43 11.61 4.15
CA SER A 77 15.50 10.49 5.09
C SER A 77 14.43 9.44 4.80
N TYR A 78 13.19 9.87 4.60
CA TYR A 78 12.10 8.96 4.27
C TYR A 78 12.37 8.17 3.00
N VAL A 79 12.91 8.81 1.95
CA VAL A 79 13.27 8.10 0.72
C VAL A 79 14.36 7.05 0.97
N ARG A 80 15.33 7.31 1.86
CA ARG A 80 16.34 6.29 2.22
C ARG A 80 15.70 5.11 2.94
N ASP A 81 14.81 5.37 3.88
CA ASP A 81 14.12 4.32 4.63
C ASP A 81 13.21 3.50 3.72
N LEU A 82 12.49 4.16 2.80
CA LEU A 82 11.67 3.52 1.78
C LEU A 82 12.52 2.60 0.90
N MET A 83 13.68 3.06 0.43
CA MET A 83 14.59 2.22 -0.38
C MET A 83 15.10 1.01 0.42
N ALA A 84 15.36 1.16 1.72
CA ALA A 84 15.75 0.04 2.58
C ALA A 84 14.61 -0.99 2.72
N GLU A 85 13.37 -0.53 2.90
CA GLU A 85 12.19 -1.39 2.92
C GLU A 85 11.98 -2.13 1.59
N LEU A 86 12.14 -1.44 0.45
CA LEU A 86 12.06 -2.07 -0.87
C LEU A 86 13.06 -3.21 -1.02
N ASN A 87 14.29 -3.04 -0.53
CA ASN A 87 15.29 -4.11 -0.57
C ASN A 87 14.86 -5.32 0.27
N LEU A 88 14.31 -5.10 1.47
CA LEU A 88 13.80 -6.19 2.31
C LEU A 88 12.69 -7.00 1.62
N VAL A 89 11.75 -6.30 0.96
CA VAL A 89 10.67 -6.95 0.21
C VAL A 89 11.21 -7.67 -1.02
N ALA A 90 12.15 -7.06 -1.76
CA ALA A 90 12.77 -7.67 -2.93
C ALA A 90 13.56 -8.95 -2.57
N ASP A 91 14.27 -8.95 -1.44
CA ASP A 91 14.99 -10.11 -0.94
C ASP A 91 14.01 -11.24 -0.56
N ALA A 92 12.89 -10.91 0.10
CA ALA A 92 11.85 -11.90 0.44
C ALA A 92 11.16 -12.50 -0.80
N LEU A 93 11.05 -11.73 -1.89
CA LEU A 93 10.54 -12.22 -3.18
C LEU A 93 11.52 -13.16 -3.91
N GLY A 94 12.80 -13.19 -3.51
CA GLY A 94 13.82 -14.04 -4.15
C GLY A 94 14.02 -13.76 -5.64
N GLY A 95 13.79 -12.51 -6.09
CA GLY A 95 13.84 -12.14 -7.50
C GLY A 95 12.61 -12.60 -8.33
N SER A 96 11.54 -13.04 -7.68
CA SER A 96 10.31 -13.47 -8.33
C SER A 96 9.35 -12.30 -8.58
N GLY A 97 8.75 -12.30 -9.76
CA GLY A 97 7.67 -11.40 -10.13
C GLY A 97 8.06 -10.28 -11.08
N ARG A 98 7.07 -9.75 -11.80
CA ARG A 98 7.24 -8.69 -12.79
C ARG A 98 6.31 -7.54 -12.47
N VAL A 99 6.88 -6.38 -12.17
CA VAL A 99 6.11 -5.15 -11.94
C VAL A 99 5.42 -4.73 -13.24
N ARG A 100 4.14 -4.35 -13.15
CA ARG A 100 3.34 -3.86 -14.27
C ARG A 100 2.65 -2.54 -13.96
#